data_AF-A0A0D2BL82-F1
#
_entry.id   AF-A0A0D2BL82-F1
#
_cell.length_a   1.000
_cell.length_b   1.000
_cell.length_c   1.000
_cell.angle_alpha   90.00
_cell.angle_beta   90.00
_cell.angle_gamma   90.00
#
_symmetry.space_group_name_H-M   'P 1'
#
loop_
_entity.id
_entity.type
_entity.pdbx_description
1 polymer ?
#
loop_
_entity_poly.entity_id
_entity_poly.type
_entity_poly.pdbx_seq_one_letter_code
_entity_poly.pdbx_strand_id
1 'polypeptide(L)'
;MSSSDVASLAGTWVGAGVALMALITIIGPILVWRASLTKRHKALAAIGRNNNRYLSDGIPFWPGIRFFRVLRMPQTAVLRNFTDEEWGDFDLGKLKTPPESPATWVQFGACLEAYGLRMKYTKDSAMHDGHFALPVHRSYLFNFLVLGRYREKELKKRPHTLGERRMSLRLSLSRSNTQSLRPSWSLHGMTGTLLFETKSTHNPTLSGKVQFTQSLENCETKIPRDKLSRLSILLLVYGCLHLASGRYICCIIGQYDHPQVSPDSDSESDSGPRFRVASIQRRLTMSTYGSETQRKADKVLEKLKIAVYILQPVPLEEGDFPLGVESCSMEVYVLHPVESTPVLQEKLLELAGMTFVPPVEPYVRVYTDDKGRSSRSRLNSSELTEWNLAFLKRESAQLFAFALLTMPWSPRNYVLSKGDNKSLVGVLLSEAGASCVRLLLRLKNNAGSLSMELAKKTKLLAAIDKALSSKFDVPDLCDLDERLASLQHDVVELPLMVGVLVLTNEEYRELIYQSTRHLDKTAKSPDVETEFDLDTGNVTVSGPFGVKHVFVVDLAELTQHLPDHVPSQRRIFRIDHATILLAAVKAHLRSLLFSECIDGSDIQRVMNYEEDVYLMS
;
A
#
# COMPACT_ATOMS: atom_id res chain seq x y z
N MET A 1 4.03 -90.10 -41.49
CA MET A 1 4.16 -88.69 -41.04
C MET A 1 3.05 -88.45 -40.04
N SER A 2 3.47 -88.24 -38.82
CA SER A 2 2.79 -88.64 -37.58
C SER A 2 1.89 -87.54 -37.03
N SER A 3 0.65 -87.91 -36.70
CA SER A 3 -0.35 -87.09 -36.00
C SER A 3 0.11 -86.55 -34.63
N SER A 4 1.24 -87.05 -34.09
CA SER A 4 1.87 -86.57 -32.86
C SER A 4 2.51 -85.17 -32.99
N ASP A 5 2.98 -84.78 -34.18
CA ASP A 5 3.67 -83.50 -34.35
C ASP A 5 2.68 -82.33 -34.37
N VAL A 6 1.49 -82.56 -34.94
CA VAL A 6 0.40 -81.57 -34.97
C VAL A 6 -0.19 -81.35 -33.57
N ALA A 7 -0.30 -82.40 -32.76
CA ALA A 7 -0.80 -82.30 -31.39
C ALA A 7 0.16 -81.55 -30.46
N SER A 8 1.48 -81.74 -30.60
CA SER A 8 2.48 -81.02 -29.80
C SER A 8 2.54 -79.53 -30.15
N LEU A 9 2.40 -79.21 -31.44
CA LEU A 9 2.36 -77.83 -31.93
C LEU A 9 1.09 -77.11 -31.43
N ALA A 10 -0.07 -77.76 -31.52
CA ALA A 10 -1.33 -77.23 -31.01
C ALA A 10 -1.29 -76.98 -29.50
N GLY A 11 -0.72 -77.91 -28.71
CA GLY A 11 -0.57 -77.75 -27.26
C GLY A 11 0.32 -76.55 -26.87
N THR A 12 1.38 -76.30 -27.64
CA THR A 12 2.31 -75.17 -27.38
C THR A 12 1.65 -73.82 -27.64
N TRP A 13 0.85 -73.69 -28.71
CA TRP A 13 0.11 -72.46 -29.00
C TRP A 13 -1.02 -72.18 -28.00
N VAL A 14 -1.73 -73.22 -27.55
CA VAL A 14 -2.74 -73.08 -26.50
C VAL A 14 -2.09 -72.66 -25.17
N GLY A 15 -0.97 -73.28 -24.80
CA GLY A 15 -0.19 -72.88 -23.62
C GLY A 15 0.30 -71.43 -23.70
N ALA A 16 0.83 -71.01 -24.84
CA ALA A 16 1.23 -69.62 -25.09
C ALA A 16 0.05 -68.65 -25.01
N GLY A 17 -1.12 -69.03 -25.54
CA GLY A 17 -2.34 -68.24 -25.46
C GLY A 17 -2.83 -68.05 -24.03
N VAL A 18 -2.85 -69.12 -23.22
CA VAL A 18 -3.23 -69.05 -21.80
C VAL A 18 -2.22 -68.22 -21.01
N ALA A 19 -0.93 -68.37 -21.26
CA ALA A 19 0.11 -67.57 -20.60
C ALA A 19 -0.04 -66.07 -20.92
N LEU A 20 -0.34 -65.72 -22.18
CA LEU A 20 -0.56 -64.34 -22.60
C LEU A 20 -1.84 -63.76 -21.97
N MET A 21 -2.91 -64.54 -21.89
CA MET A 21 -4.14 -64.15 -21.20
C MET A 21 -3.90 -63.94 -19.69
N ALA A 22 -3.17 -64.84 -19.03
CA ALA A 22 -2.81 -64.71 -17.62
C ALA A 22 -1.93 -63.47 -17.36
N LEU A 23 -1.01 -63.16 -18.28
CA LEU A 23 -0.16 -61.97 -18.19
C LEU A 23 -0.99 -60.68 -18.30
N ILE A 24 -1.94 -60.61 -19.23
CA ILE A 24 -2.81 -59.43 -19.37
C ILE A 24 -3.79 -59.31 -18.19
N THR A 25 -4.36 -60.43 -17.74
CA THR A 25 -5.42 -60.44 -16.71
C THR A 25 -4.92 -60.35 -15.28
N ILE A 26 -3.73 -60.88 -14.96
CA ILE A 26 -3.18 -60.88 -13.59
C ILE A 26 -2.06 -59.85 -13.46
N ILE A 27 -1.06 -59.92 -14.34
CA ILE A 27 0.14 -59.05 -14.22
C ILE A 27 -0.21 -57.61 -14.59
N GLY A 28 -1.06 -57.40 -15.60
CA GLY A 28 -1.57 -56.08 -16.00
C GLY A 28 -2.15 -55.29 -14.82
N PRO A 29 -3.21 -55.78 -14.13
CA PRO A 29 -3.79 -55.10 -12.99
C PRO A 29 -2.83 -54.87 -11.83
N ILE A 30 -1.91 -55.82 -11.55
CA ILE A 30 -0.92 -55.67 -10.47
C ILE A 30 0.07 -54.54 -10.78
N LEU A 31 0.55 -54.44 -12.03
CA LEU A 31 1.43 -53.35 -12.46
C LEU A 31 0.71 -52.00 -12.42
N VAL A 32 -0.55 -51.97 -12.86
CA VAL A 32 -1.42 -50.78 -12.78
C VAL A 32 -1.62 -50.32 -11.34
N TRP A 33 -1.86 -51.26 -10.42
CA TRP A 33 -2.00 -50.96 -8.99
C TRP A 33 -0.70 -50.46 -8.37
N ARG A 34 0.44 -51.09 -8.70
CA ARG A 34 1.75 -50.58 -8.25
C ARG A 34 2.05 -49.18 -8.80
N ALA A 35 1.70 -48.93 -10.06
CA ALA A 35 1.85 -47.61 -10.67
C ALA A 35 0.97 -46.55 -9.98
N SER A 36 -0.25 -46.91 -9.55
CA SER A 36 -1.15 -45.98 -8.84
C SER A 36 -0.68 -45.65 -7.41
N LEU A 37 0.13 -46.52 -6.80
CA LEU A 37 0.74 -46.28 -5.49
C LEU A 37 1.97 -45.37 -5.53
N THR A 38 2.48 -45.03 -6.72
CA THR A 38 3.63 -44.13 -6.85
C THR A 38 3.32 -42.76 -6.25
N LYS A 39 4.31 -42.16 -5.57
CA LYS A 39 4.16 -40.82 -4.95
C LYS A 39 3.68 -39.77 -5.96
N ARG A 40 4.15 -39.86 -7.20
CA ARG A 40 3.71 -39.01 -8.33
C ARG A 40 2.22 -39.17 -8.63
N HIS A 41 1.69 -40.39 -8.68
CA HIS A 41 0.27 -40.60 -8.96
C HIS A 41 -0.62 -40.08 -7.82
N LYS A 42 -0.21 -40.31 -6.56
CA LYS A 42 -0.89 -39.73 -5.39
C LYS A 42 -0.90 -38.20 -5.43
N ALA A 43 0.23 -37.58 -5.78
CA ALA A 43 0.33 -36.13 -5.95
C ALA A 43 -0.57 -35.61 -7.09
N LEU A 44 -0.66 -36.32 -8.22
CA LEU A 44 -1.56 -35.94 -9.33
C LEU A 44 -3.04 -36.13 -8.96
N ALA A 45 -3.37 -37.12 -8.13
CA ALA A 45 -4.72 -37.31 -7.62
C ALA A 45 -5.11 -36.20 -6.63
N ALA A 46 -4.16 -35.76 -5.81
CA ALA A 46 -4.33 -34.69 -4.84
C ALA A 46 -4.60 -33.30 -5.44
N ILE A 47 -4.39 -33.09 -6.75
CA ILE A 47 -4.78 -31.84 -7.42
C ILE A 47 -6.30 -31.75 -7.64
N GLY A 48 -7.01 -32.88 -7.68
CA GLY A 48 -8.45 -32.87 -7.94
C GLY A 48 -8.85 -32.56 -9.39
N ARG A 49 -10.16 -32.58 -9.66
CA ARG A 49 -10.73 -32.44 -11.02
C ARG A 49 -10.92 -30.98 -11.45
N ASN A 50 -11.29 -30.10 -10.53
CA ASN A 50 -11.57 -28.69 -10.80
C ASN A 50 -10.27 -27.88 -10.72
N ASN A 51 -9.38 -28.08 -11.70
CA ASN A 51 -8.00 -27.58 -11.67
C ASN A 51 -7.66 -26.58 -12.79
N ASN A 52 -8.65 -25.91 -13.38
CA ASN A 52 -8.45 -24.89 -14.43
C ASN A 52 -7.52 -25.33 -15.59
N ARG A 53 -7.57 -26.63 -15.96
CA ARG A 53 -6.76 -27.24 -17.04
C ARG A 53 -5.25 -27.32 -16.77
N TYR A 54 -4.79 -27.08 -15.55
CA TYR A 54 -3.39 -27.36 -15.17
C TYR A 54 -3.07 -28.86 -15.17
N LEU A 55 -4.09 -29.71 -15.12
CA LEU A 55 -3.94 -31.16 -15.27
C LEU A 55 -4.90 -31.66 -16.35
N SER A 56 -4.38 -32.35 -17.36
CA SER A 56 -5.24 -32.96 -18.38
C SER A 56 -6.14 -34.03 -17.77
N ASP A 57 -7.35 -34.20 -18.30
CA ASP A 57 -8.30 -35.21 -17.83
C ASP A 57 -7.73 -36.63 -17.76
N GLY A 58 -6.82 -36.98 -18.68
CA GLY A 58 -6.25 -38.31 -18.81
C GLY A 58 -7.28 -39.36 -19.21
N ILE A 59 -6.84 -40.61 -19.34
CA ILE A 59 -7.72 -41.72 -19.72
C ILE A 59 -8.22 -42.40 -18.43
N PRO A 60 -9.56 -42.49 -18.22
CA PRO A 60 -10.10 -43.23 -17.10
C PRO A 60 -9.86 -44.72 -17.29
N PHE A 61 -9.23 -45.36 -16.31
CA PHE A 61 -9.10 -46.80 -16.28
C PHE A 61 -10.15 -47.37 -15.32
N TRP A 62 -10.12 -46.94 -14.06
CA TRP A 62 -11.00 -47.40 -12.97
C TRP A 62 -11.57 -46.21 -12.18
N PRO A 63 -12.65 -46.38 -11.39
CA PRO A 63 -13.17 -45.32 -10.52
C PRO A 63 -12.07 -44.75 -9.61
N GLY A 64 -11.75 -43.46 -9.78
CA GLY A 64 -10.71 -42.77 -9.03
C GLY A 64 -9.30 -42.81 -9.64
N ILE A 65 -9.02 -43.70 -10.60
CA ILE A 65 -7.68 -43.84 -11.23
C ILE A 65 -7.74 -43.43 -12.69
N ARG A 66 -6.92 -42.43 -13.07
CA ARG A 66 -6.73 -42.05 -14.48
C ARG A 66 -5.25 -42.00 -14.84
N PHE A 67 -4.91 -42.51 -16.02
CA PHE A 67 -3.55 -42.55 -16.53
C PHE A 67 -3.31 -41.49 -17.60
N PHE A 68 -2.03 -41.33 -17.99
CA PHE A 68 -1.59 -40.38 -19.02
C PHE A 68 -2.01 -38.93 -18.75
N ARG A 69 -2.13 -38.56 -17.46
CA ARG A 69 -2.36 -37.16 -17.10
C ARG A 69 -1.07 -36.37 -17.31
N VAL A 70 -1.17 -35.31 -18.08
CA VAL A 70 -0.12 -34.33 -18.31
C VAL A 70 -0.36 -33.16 -17.38
N LEU A 71 0.63 -32.92 -16.50
CA LEU A 71 0.70 -31.73 -15.66
C LEU A 71 1.25 -30.57 -16.48
N ARG A 72 0.60 -29.41 -16.37
CA ARG A 72 0.97 -28.14 -17.00
C ARG A 72 1.04 -27.11 -15.89
N MET A 73 2.22 -26.88 -15.34
CA MET A 73 2.40 -25.88 -14.28
C MET A 73 2.73 -24.52 -14.89
N PRO A 74 2.20 -23.41 -14.35
CA PRO A 74 2.62 -22.09 -14.80
C PRO A 74 4.10 -21.88 -14.48
N GLN A 75 4.86 -21.31 -15.40
CA GLN A 75 6.27 -21.01 -15.21
C GLN A 75 6.40 -19.69 -14.42
N THR A 76 6.40 -19.79 -13.10
CA THR A 76 6.52 -18.64 -12.18
C THR A 76 7.89 -18.48 -11.54
N ALA A 77 8.83 -19.41 -11.75
CA ALA A 77 10.15 -19.38 -11.13
C ALA A 77 11.12 -18.34 -11.75
N VAL A 78 10.86 -17.90 -12.97
CA VAL A 78 11.75 -16.99 -13.71
C VAL A 78 11.30 -15.56 -13.51
N LEU A 79 12.26 -14.64 -13.32
CA LEU A 79 11.98 -13.21 -13.30
C LEU A 79 11.31 -12.79 -14.62
N ARG A 80 10.24 -12.00 -14.50
CA ARG A 80 9.51 -11.46 -15.63
C ARG A 80 9.17 -10.00 -15.35
N ASN A 81 9.38 -9.16 -16.35
CA ASN A 81 8.88 -7.80 -16.38
C ASN A 81 7.42 -7.86 -16.86
N PHE A 82 6.51 -7.28 -16.09
CA PHE A 82 5.09 -7.20 -16.46
C PHE A 82 4.82 -5.83 -17.07
N THR A 83 3.90 -5.75 -18.02
CA THR A 83 3.40 -4.48 -18.55
C THR A 83 2.19 -4.02 -17.76
N ASP A 84 1.78 -2.76 -17.92
CA ASP A 84 0.55 -2.21 -17.31
C ASP A 84 -0.75 -2.79 -17.90
N GLU A 85 -0.69 -3.45 -19.06
CA GLU A 85 -1.82 -4.17 -19.64
C GLU A 85 -2.06 -5.51 -18.93
N GLU A 86 -0.99 -6.11 -18.42
CA GLU A 86 -1.04 -7.26 -17.52
C GLU A 86 -1.36 -6.76 -16.11
N TRP A 87 -2.14 -7.51 -15.32
CA TRP A 87 -2.67 -7.05 -14.04
C TRP A 87 -3.75 -5.95 -14.14
N GLY A 88 -4.55 -5.98 -15.20
CA GLY A 88 -5.75 -5.14 -15.35
C GLY A 88 -6.91 -5.63 -14.47
N ASP A 89 -8.13 -5.64 -15.03
CA ASP A 89 -9.31 -6.07 -14.28
C ASP A 89 -9.19 -7.53 -13.83
N PHE A 90 -9.29 -7.77 -12.53
CA PHE A 90 -9.48 -9.11 -12.00
C PHE A 90 -10.91 -9.54 -12.31
N ASP A 91 -11.08 -10.65 -13.01
CA ASP A 91 -12.41 -11.22 -13.23
C ASP A 91 -12.33 -12.74 -13.21
N LEU A 92 -12.92 -13.36 -12.19
CA LEU A 92 -13.03 -14.82 -12.11
C LEU A 92 -13.88 -15.40 -13.24
N GLY A 93 -14.77 -14.62 -13.85
CA GLY A 93 -15.54 -15.01 -15.03
C GLY A 93 -14.69 -15.24 -16.28
N LYS A 94 -13.44 -14.74 -16.31
CA LYS A 94 -12.47 -15.07 -17.38
C LYS A 94 -11.99 -16.52 -17.28
N LEU A 95 -12.15 -17.16 -16.11
CA LEU A 95 -11.74 -18.54 -15.89
C LEU A 95 -12.76 -19.51 -16.48
N LYS A 96 -12.25 -20.57 -17.11
CA LYS A 96 -13.09 -21.59 -17.75
C LYS A 96 -13.80 -22.48 -16.75
N THR A 97 -13.21 -22.65 -15.57
CA THR A 97 -13.76 -23.43 -14.45
C THR A 97 -13.31 -22.79 -13.14
N PRO A 98 -14.19 -22.65 -12.14
CA PRO A 98 -13.77 -22.17 -10.82
C PRO A 98 -12.73 -23.14 -10.22
N PRO A 99 -11.62 -22.63 -9.69
CA PRO A 99 -10.54 -23.46 -9.13
C PRO A 99 -10.93 -23.95 -7.73
N GLU A 100 -11.75 -25.00 -7.64
CA GLU A 100 -12.04 -25.70 -6.37
C GLU A 100 -11.01 -26.79 -6.05
N SER A 101 -9.81 -26.66 -6.61
CA SER A 101 -8.74 -27.63 -6.41
C SER A 101 -8.25 -27.59 -4.96
N PRO A 102 -8.10 -28.73 -4.29
CA PRO A 102 -7.44 -28.79 -2.99
C PRO A 102 -5.96 -28.38 -3.05
N ALA A 103 -5.33 -28.35 -4.24
CA ALA A 103 -3.97 -27.87 -4.38
C ALA A 103 -3.93 -26.33 -4.46
N THR A 104 -3.40 -25.70 -3.42
CA THR A 104 -3.44 -24.22 -3.30
C THR A 104 -2.75 -23.47 -4.44
N TRP A 105 -1.68 -24.04 -5.02
CA TRP A 105 -0.97 -23.43 -6.15
C TRP A 105 -1.84 -23.33 -7.41
N VAL A 106 -2.83 -24.22 -7.59
CA VAL A 106 -3.78 -24.17 -8.69
C VAL A 106 -4.72 -22.98 -8.54
N GLN A 107 -5.18 -22.74 -7.31
CA GLN A 107 -6.00 -21.57 -6.99
C GLN A 107 -5.20 -20.27 -7.23
N PHE A 108 -3.94 -20.23 -6.80
CA PHE A 108 -3.06 -19.09 -7.05
C PHE A 108 -2.84 -18.84 -8.55
N GLY A 109 -2.50 -19.89 -9.31
CA GLY A 109 -2.33 -19.80 -10.76
C GLY A 109 -3.58 -19.28 -11.46
N ALA A 110 -4.76 -19.78 -11.06
CA ALA A 110 -6.04 -19.32 -11.59
C ALA A 110 -6.30 -17.84 -11.24
N CYS A 111 -5.94 -17.39 -10.05
CA CYS A 111 -6.02 -15.96 -9.72
C CYS A 111 -5.08 -15.10 -10.60
N LEU A 112 -3.88 -15.58 -10.92
CA LEU A 112 -2.99 -14.87 -11.86
C LEU A 112 -3.61 -14.77 -13.27
N GLU A 113 -4.25 -15.84 -13.75
CA GLU A 113 -4.99 -15.80 -15.02
C GLU A 113 -6.20 -14.86 -14.96
N ALA A 114 -6.88 -14.76 -13.81
CA ALA A 114 -8.00 -13.84 -13.60
C ALA A 114 -7.56 -12.36 -13.64
N TYR A 115 -6.32 -12.06 -13.23
CA TYR A 115 -5.66 -10.75 -13.44
C TYR A 115 -5.23 -10.51 -14.90
N GLY A 116 -5.48 -11.47 -15.81
CA GLY A 116 -5.17 -11.36 -17.23
C GLY A 116 -3.74 -11.77 -17.61
N LEU A 117 -2.97 -12.39 -16.71
CA LEU A 117 -1.60 -12.77 -17.02
C LEU A 117 -1.55 -13.91 -18.04
N ARG A 118 -0.79 -13.71 -19.12
CA ARG A 118 -0.50 -14.76 -20.09
C ARG A 118 0.68 -15.60 -19.61
N MET A 119 0.38 -16.76 -19.03
CA MET A 119 1.40 -17.64 -18.45
C MET A 119 1.93 -18.64 -19.48
N LYS A 120 3.25 -18.83 -19.49
CA LYS A 120 3.88 -19.99 -20.14
C LYS A 120 3.76 -21.19 -19.21
N TYR A 121 3.58 -22.39 -19.77
CA TYR A 121 3.43 -23.61 -18.99
C TYR A 121 4.65 -24.50 -19.16
N THR A 122 5.12 -25.10 -18.06
CA THR A 122 6.17 -26.12 -18.06
C THR A 122 5.62 -27.48 -17.64
N LYS A 123 6.31 -28.54 -18.07
CA LYS A 123 6.11 -29.92 -17.60
C LYS A 123 7.01 -30.25 -16.42
N ASP A 124 8.01 -29.41 -16.15
CA ASP A 124 8.92 -29.57 -15.04
C ASP A 124 8.16 -29.30 -13.75
N SER A 125 8.23 -30.23 -12.82
CA SER A 125 7.47 -30.17 -11.58
C SER A 125 8.40 -30.45 -10.41
N ALA A 126 8.41 -29.52 -9.46
CA ALA A 126 9.06 -29.75 -8.18
C ALA A 126 8.11 -30.56 -7.30
N MET A 127 8.60 -31.68 -6.75
CA MET A 127 7.84 -32.51 -5.82
C MET A 127 8.50 -32.42 -4.45
N HIS A 128 7.78 -31.89 -3.47
CA HIS A 128 8.21 -31.78 -2.08
C HIS A 128 7.27 -32.59 -1.18
N ASP A 129 7.81 -33.46 -0.33
CA ASP A 129 7.07 -34.23 0.67
C ASP A 129 5.88 -35.06 0.12
N GLY A 130 5.94 -35.48 -1.16
CA GLY A 130 4.83 -36.21 -1.79
C GLY A 130 3.77 -35.33 -2.45
N HIS A 131 3.99 -34.02 -2.46
CA HIS A 131 3.10 -33.01 -3.02
C HIS A 131 3.79 -32.23 -4.14
N PHE A 132 3.00 -31.71 -5.08
CA PHE A 132 3.50 -30.82 -6.12
C PHE A 132 3.62 -29.41 -5.56
N ALA A 133 4.78 -28.80 -5.76
CA ALA A 133 5.09 -27.45 -5.33
C ALA A 133 5.30 -26.55 -6.56
N LEU A 134 4.70 -25.36 -6.53
CA LEU A 134 4.93 -24.35 -7.55
C LEU A 134 6.01 -23.37 -7.05
N PRO A 135 7.21 -23.35 -7.66
CA PRO A 135 8.19 -22.29 -7.38
C PRO A 135 7.70 -20.95 -7.92
N VAL A 136 7.63 -19.94 -7.06
CA VAL A 136 7.14 -18.59 -7.38
C VAL A 136 8.26 -17.58 -7.14
N HIS A 137 8.66 -16.91 -8.21
CA HIS A 137 9.58 -15.79 -8.14
C HIS A 137 8.91 -14.62 -7.41
N ARG A 138 9.72 -13.89 -6.62
CA ARG A 138 9.29 -12.79 -5.77
C ARG A 138 8.48 -11.71 -6.49
N SER A 139 8.82 -11.41 -7.74
CA SER A 139 8.09 -10.41 -8.54
C SER A 139 6.61 -10.77 -8.71
N TYR A 140 6.26 -12.04 -8.93
CA TYR A 140 4.86 -12.47 -9.04
C TYR A 140 4.14 -12.30 -7.71
N LEU A 141 4.77 -12.77 -6.62
CA LEU A 141 4.19 -12.68 -5.29
C LEU A 141 4.01 -11.22 -4.86
N PHE A 142 4.98 -10.35 -5.13
CA PHE A 142 4.90 -8.94 -4.82
C PHE A 142 3.73 -8.25 -5.52
N ASN A 143 3.65 -8.36 -6.85
CA ASN A 143 2.55 -7.76 -7.61
C ASN A 143 1.19 -8.28 -7.11
N PHE A 144 1.10 -9.59 -6.85
CA PHE A 144 -0.11 -10.21 -6.31
C PHE A 144 -0.50 -9.66 -4.93
N LEU A 145 0.47 -9.53 -4.01
CA LEU A 145 0.25 -9.01 -2.66
C LEU A 145 -0.17 -7.54 -2.68
N VAL A 146 0.52 -6.72 -3.48
CA VAL A 146 0.25 -5.28 -3.56
C VAL A 146 -1.12 -5.01 -4.19
N LEU A 147 -1.41 -5.64 -5.33
CA LEU A 147 -2.67 -5.42 -6.08
C LEU A 147 -3.86 -6.10 -5.41
N GLY A 148 -3.63 -7.24 -4.75
CA GLY A 148 -4.62 -7.90 -3.91
C GLY A 148 -4.82 -7.24 -2.55
N ARG A 149 -4.10 -6.16 -2.23
CA ARG A 149 -4.21 -5.37 -0.98
C ARG A 149 -4.07 -6.24 0.28
N TYR A 150 -3.07 -7.11 0.27
CA TYR A 150 -2.83 -8.06 1.36
C TYR A 150 -2.36 -7.35 2.63
N ARG A 151 -2.89 -7.78 3.78
CA ARG A 151 -2.49 -7.31 5.11
C ARG A 151 -2.57 -8.44 6.13
N GLU A 152 -1.78 -8.35 7.19
CA GLU A 152 -1.98 -9.22 8.33
C GLU A 152 -3.30 -8.83 9.02
N LYS A 153 -4.19 -9.81 9.21
CA LYS A 153 -5.42 -9.57 9.96
C LYS A 153 -5.07 -9.58 11.43
N GLU A 154 -4.93 -8.41 12.04
CA GLU A 154 -4.88 -8.31 13.49
C GLU A 154 -6.11 -9.04 14.05
N LEU A 155 -5.89 -10.06 14.89
CA LEU A 155 -6.92 -10.75 15.67
C LEU A 155 -7.72 -9.70 16.45
N LYS A 156 -8.82 -9.23 15.83
CA LYS A 156 -9.77 -8.23 16.34
C LYS A 156 -9.23 -7.42 17.53
N LYS A 157 -8.37 -6.42 17.27
CA LYS A 157 -8.47 -5.24 18.13
C LYS A 157 -9.91 -4.77 18.02
N ARG A 158 -10.60 -4.68 19.16
CA ARG A 158 -12.01 -4.28 19.24
C ARG A 158 -12.24 -3.03 18.37
N PRO A 159 -13.42 -2.89 17.74
CA PRO A 159 -13.73 -1.70 16.95
C PRO A 159 -13.42 -0.46 17.80
N HIS A 160 -12.52 0.37 17.30
CA HIS A 160 -12.17 1.63 17.93
C HIS A 160 -13.46 2.45 18.11
N THR A 161 -13.95 2.54 19.34
CA THR A 161 -14.93 3.56 19.70
C THR A 161 -14.19 4.88 19.73
N LEU A 162 -14.62 5.79 18.85
CA LEU A 162 -14.20 7.18 18.82
C LEU A 162 -14.51 7.80 20.20
N GLY A 163 -13.51 7.96 21.07
CA GLY A 163 -13.68 8.74 22.31
C GLY A 163 -12.84 8.36 23.53
N GLU A 164 -12.37 7.12 23.68
CA GLU A 164 -11.65 6.73 24.91
C GLU A 164 -10.27 6.13 24.60
N ARG A 165 -9.23 6.96 24.82
CA ARG A 165 -7.82 6.53 24.88
C ARG A 165 -7.36 6.48 26.32
N ARG A 166 -7.31 5.26 26.91
CA ARG A 166 -6.41 4.74 27.98
C ARG A 166 -6.96 3.35 28.38
N MET A 167 -6.23 2.35 28.88
CA MET A 167 -4.89 2.22 29.45
C MET A 167 -4.37 0.78 29.21
N SER A 168 -3.09 0.58 29.50
CA SER A 168 -2.21 -0.59 29.34
C SER A 168 -2.67 -1.98 29.82
N LEU A 169 -2.12 -3.00 29.14
CA LEU A 169 -1.60 -4.30 29.62
C LEU A 169 -2.48 -5.19 30.50
N ARG A 170 -2.86 -6.38 29.98
CA ARG A 170 -2.39 -7.69 30.49
C ARG A 170 -2.88 -8.85 29.62
N LEU A 171 -1.99 -9.83 29.47
CA LEU A 171 -2.21 -11.14 28.86
C LEU A 171 -3.51 -11.80 29.34
N SER A 172 -4.23 -12.42 28.42
CA SER A 172 -5.00 -13.63 28.71
C SER A 172 -4.76 -14.67 27.62
N LEU A 173 -4.03 -15.72 27.99
CA LEU A 173 -4.06 -16.99 27.28
C LEU A 173 -5.50 -17.51 27.30
N SER A 174 -6.18 -17.54 26.15
CA SER A 174 -7.29 -18.47 25.95
C SER A 174 -6.82 -19.57 25.01
N ARG A 175 -6.44 -20.67 25.64
CA ARG A 175 -6.05 -21.95 25.06
C ARG A 175 -7.29 -22.57 24.42
N SER A 176 -7.43 -22.49 23.09
CA SER A 176 -8.33 -23.40 22.36
C SER A 176 -7.52 -24.61 21.92
N ASN A 177 -7.81 -25.74 22.57
CA ASN A 177 -7.28 -27.06 22.23
C ASN A 177 -7.82 -27.49 20.85
N THR A 178 -7.02 -27.30 19.81
CA THR A 178 -6.94 -28.21 18.66
C THR A 178 -5.47 -28.30 18.24
N GLN A 179 -4.95 -29.52 18.29
CA GLN A 179 -3.55 -29.84 18.04
C GLN A 179 -3.20 -29.68 16.56
N SER A 180 -2.58 -28.56 16.19
CA SER A 180 -1.43 -28.54 15.27
C SER A 180 -0.66 -27.23 15.47
N LEU A 181 0.29 -27.25 16.41
CA LEU A 181 1.23 -26.15 16.67
C LEU A 181 2.20 -26.00 15.50
N ARG A 182 1.91 -25.06 14.59
CA ARG A 182 2.93 -24.29 13.88
C ARG A 182 2.51 -22.82 13.95
N PRO A 183 3.41 -21.88 14.30
CA PRO A 183 3.11 -20.47 14.14
C PRO A 183 2.96 -20.19 12.65
N SER A 184 1.73 -20.14 12.15
CA SER A 184 1.45 -19.73 10.78
C SER A 184 1.19 -18.23 10.77
N TRP A 185 1.94 -17.51 9.96
CA TRP A 185 1.67 -16.11 9.68
C TRP A 185 0.71 -16.05 8.49
N SER A 186 -0.32 -15.21 8.55
CA SER A 186 -1.37 -15.18 7.53
C SER A 186 -1.63 -13.77 7.01
N LEU A 187 -1.48 -13.60 5.69
CA LEU A 187 -1.86 -12.38 5.00
C LEU A 187 -3.21 -12.57 4.31
N HIS A 188 -4.14 -11.65 4.54
CA HIS A 188 -5.46 -11.65 3.93
C HIS A 188 -5.55 -10.51 2.94
N GLY A 189 -5.93 -10.83 1.70
CA GLY A 189 -6.19 -9.86 0.64
C GLY A 189 -7.58 -10.05 0.05
N MET A 190 -7.87 -9.30 -1.01
CA MET A 190 -9.15 -9.27 -1.70
C MET A 190 -9.44 -10.55 -2.49
N THR A 191 -8.38 -11.23 -2.93
CA THR A 191 -8.44 -12.44 -3.76
C THR A 191 -8.31 -13.74 -2.96
N GLY A 192 -7.86 -13.66 -1.71
CA GLY A 192 -7.72 -14.83 -0.84
C GLY A 192 -6.77 -14.61 0.34
N THR A 193 -6.36 -15.70 0.98
CA THR A 193 -5.45 -15.69 2.13
C THR A 193 -4.18 -16.46 1.81
N LEU A 194 -3.02 -15.91 2.16
CA LEU A 194 -1.72 -16.58 2.09
C LEU A 194 -1.26 -16.94 3.50
N LEU A 195 -0.98 -18.22 3.71
CA LEU A 195 -0.45 -18.77 4.95
C LEU A 195 1.02 -19.11 4.75
N PHE A 196 1.88 -18.52 5.57
CA PHE A 196 3.31 -18.77 5.58
C PHE A 196 3.66 -19.67 6.76
N GLU A 197 4.36 -20.77 6.49
CA GLU A 197 4.87 -21.63 7.57
C GLU A 197 6.14 -21.00 8.17
N THR A 198 6.31 -21.02 9.49
CA THR A 198 7.58 -20.63 10.13
C THR A 198 8.44 -21.87 10.41
N LYS A 199 9.76 -21.77 10.21
CA LYS A 199 10.69 -22.89 10.44
C LYS A 199 10.94 -23.18 11.93
N SER A 200 10.79 -22.19 12.81
CA SER A 200 11.13 -22.32 14.24
C SER A 200 10.33 -21.34 15.12
N THR A 201 10.05 -21.75 16.37
CA THR A 201 9.39 -20.94 17.41
C THR A 201 10.31 -19.94 18.09
N HIS A 202 11.64 -20.14 18.02
CA HIS A 202 12.62 -19.32 18.74
C HIS A 202 13.25 -18.21 17.87
N ASN A 203 13.23 -18.36 16.55
CA ASN A 203 13.52 -17.31 15.57
C ASN A 203 12.54 -17.52 14.41
N PRO A 204 11.53 -16.64 14.22
CA PRO A 204 10.50 -16.80 13.19
C PRO A 204 11.07 -16.46 11.81
N THR A 205 12.01 -17.26 11.30
CA THR A 205 12.34 -17.23 9.88
C THR A 205 11.22 -17.96 9.15
N LEU A 206 10.54 -17.28 8.22
CA LEU A 206 9.56 -17.94 7.36
C LEU A 206 10.24 -19.06 6.58
N SER A 207 9.53 -20.17 6.50
CA SER A 207 9.77 -21.19 5.50
C SER A 207 9.36 -20.63 4.15
N GLY A 208 10.11 -20.91 3.09
CA GLY A 208 9.66 -20.64 1.72
C GLY A 208 8.34 -21.34 1.36
N LYS A 209 7.79 -22.20 2.23
CA LYS A 209 6.49 -22.86 2.06
C LYS A 209 5.31 -21.92 2.32
N VAL A 210 4.48 -21.73 1.31
CA VAL A 210 3.27 -20.89 1.36
C VAL A 210 2.05 -21.70 0.91
N GLN A 211 0.91 -21.49 1.56
CA GLN A 211 -0.38 -22.05 1.17
C GLN A 211 -1.34 -20.91 0.83
N PHE A 212 -2.03 -21.01 -0.31
CA PHE A 212 -3.02 -20.03 -0.74
C PHE A 212 -4.45 -20.58 -0.65
N THR A 213 -5.30 -19.92 0.13
CA THR A 213 -6.70 -20.32 0.27
C THR A 213 -7.60 -19.22 -0.25
N GLN A 214 -8.33 -19.51 -1.34
CA GLN A 214 -9.40 -18.65 -1.82
C GLN A 214 -10.64 -18.83 -0.93
N SER A 215 -10.87 -17.92 0.01
CA SER A 215 -12.04 -17.95 0.89
C SER A 215 -13.27 -17.41 0.16
N LEU A 216 -14.10 -18.31 -0.40
CA LEU A 216 -15.28 -17.96 -1.20
C LEU A 216 -16.26 -16.99 -0.52
N GLU A 217 -16.34 -16.97 0.81
CA GLU A 217 -17.29 -16.11 1.55
C GLU A 217 -16.94 -14.61 1.55
N ASN A 218 -15.68 -14.24 1.29
CA ASN A 218 -15.21 -12.85 1.41
C ASN A 218 -14.37 -12.36 0.22
N CYS A 219 -14.16 -13.19 -0.80
CA CYS A 219 -13.36 -12.80 -1.98
C CYS A 219 -14.23 -12.10 -3.02
N GLU A 220 -13.70 -11.03 -3.60
CA GLU A 220 -14.38 -10.35 -4.69
C GLU A 220 -14.25 -11.14 -6.00
N THR A 221 -15.34 -11.25 -6.74
CA THR A 221 -15.34 -11.94 -8.04
C THR A 221 -14.84 -11.06 -9.17
N LYS A 222 -14.94 -9.74 -9.01
CA LYS A 222 -14.48 -8.72 -9.95
C LYS A 222 -13.79 -7.56 -9.24
N ILE A 223 -12.59 -7.22 -9.69
CA ILE A 223 -11.82 -6.06 -9.24
C ILE A 223 -11.57 -5.17 -10.46
N PRO A 224 -12.19 -3.99 -10.54
CA PRO A 224 -11.88 -3.06 -11.61
C PRO A 224 -10.43 -2.56 -11.47
N ARG A 225 -9.81 -2.25 -12.60
CA ARG A 225 -8.50 -1.64 -12.65
C ARG A 225 -8.50 -0.29 -11.94
N ASP A 226 -7.46 -0.06 -11.15
CA ASP A 226 -7.24 1.21 -10.48
C ASP A 226 -6.90 2.33 -11.49
N LYS A 227 -7.21 3.58 -11.13
CA LYS A 227 -6.87 4.78 -11.92
C LYS A 227 -5.35 5.02 -11.99
N LEU A 228 -4.58 4.52 -11.02
CA LEU A 228 -3.13 4.55 -11.01
C LEU A 228 -2.54 3.43 -11.86
N SER A 229 -1.39 3.68 -12.49
CA SER A 229 -0.59 2.63 -13.13
C SER A 229 -0.13 1.59 -12.12
N ARG A 230 0.17 0.37 -12.61
CA ARG A 230 0.69 -0.72 -11.77
C ARG A 230 1.95 -0.27 -11.05
N LEU A 231 2.85 0.39 -11.79
CA LEU A 231 4.08 0.94 -11.24
C LEU A 231 3.83 1.89 -10.07
N SER A 232 2.95 2.88 -10.25
CA SER A 232 2.62 3.84 -9.19
C SER A 232 2.08 3.13 -7.95
N ILE A 233 1.27 2.08 -8.12
CA ILE A 233 0.75 1.30 -6.99
C ILE A 233 1.85 0.53 -6.26
N LEU A 234 2.82 -0.03 -6.98
CA LEU A 234 3.98 -0.71 -6.37
C LEU A 234 4.86 0.28 -5.61
N LEU A 235 5.05 1.48 -6.15
CA LEU A 235 5.84 2.55 -5.53
C LEU A 235 5.20 3.07 -4.23
N LEU A 236 3.88 3.06 -4.11
CA LEU A 236 3.20 3.36 -2.84
C LEU A 236 3.64 2.39 -1.72
N VAL A 237 3.89 1.12 -2.02
CA VAL A 237 4.39 0.17 -1.02
C VAL A 237 5.79 0.54 -0.52
N TYR A 238 6.57 1.30 -1.29
CA TYR A 238 7.85 1.87 -0.85
C TYR A 238 7.71 3.29 -0.29
N GLY A 239 6.49 3.75 -0.03
CA GLY A 239 6.21 5.08 0.51
C GLY A 239 6.39 6.21 -0.50
N CYS A 240 6.38 5.93 -1.80
CA CYS A 240 6.48 6.94 -2.84
C CYS A 240 5.09 7.35 -3.33
N LEU A 241 4.69 8.60 -3.08
CA LEU A 241 3.45 9.19 -3.58
C LEU A 241 3.58 9.63 -5.03
N HIS A 242 2.51 9.50 -5.78
CA HIS A 242 2.45 9.86 -7.20
C HIS A 242 2.05 11.33 -7.39
N LEU A 243 2.82 12.07 -8.20
CA LEU A 243 2.48 13.40 -8.67
C LEU A 243 1.73 13.32 -10.01
N ALA A 244 0.81 14.27 -10.25
CA ALA A 244 0.04 14.33 -11.49
C ALA A 244 0.91 14.52 -12.77
N SER A 245 2.13 15.03 -12.62
CA SER A 245 3.14 15.14 -13.68
C SER A 245 3.82 13.83 -14.06
N GLY A 246 3.54 12.71 -13.36
CA GLY A 246 4.22 11.44 -13.56
C GLY A 246 5.50 11.25 -12.72
N ARG A 247 5.90 12.24 -11.93
CA ARG A 247 7.00 12.15 -10.96
C ARG A 247 6.53 11.51 -9.64
N TYR A 248 7.46 11.18 -8.74
CA TYR A 248 7.14 10.61 -7.43
C TYR A 248 7.86 11.32 -6.27
N ILE A 249 7.28 11.24 -5.07
CA ILE A 249 7.86 11.80 -3.84
C ILE A 249 7.92 10.74 -2.77
N CYS A 250 9.10 10.50 -2.20
CA CYS A 250 9.28 9.53 -1.13
C CYS A 250 8.93 10.13 0.24
N CYS A 251 8.00 9.50 0.96
CA CYS A 251 7.62 9.86 2.33
C CYS A 251 8.59 9.33 3.39
N ILE A 252 9.54 8.47 3.00
CA ILE A 252 10.48 7.82 3.90
C ILE A 252 11.83 8.53 3.81
N ILE A 253 12.37 8.95 4.96
CA ILE A 253 13.68 9.58 5.03
C ILE A 253 14.74 8.51 4.70
N GLY A 254 15.45 8.68 3.57
CA GLY A 254 16.52 7.78 3.14
C GLY A 254 17.76 7.88 4.03
N GLN A 255 18.50 6.77 4.16
CA GLN A 255 19.92 6.86 4.51
C GLN A 255 20.71 7.04 3.21
N TYR A 256 21.56 8.05 3.20
CA TYR A 256 22.50 8.30 2.12
C TYR A 256 23.80 7.58 2.46
N ASP A 257 24.21 6.67 1.59
CA ASP A 257 25.60 6.25 1.57
C ASP A 257 26.36 7.45 0.98
N HIS A 258 26.94 8.30 1.84
CA HIS A 258 28.02 9.15 1.36
C HIS A 258 29.10 8.20 0.82
N PRO A 259 29.64 8.43 -0.40
CA PRO A 259 30.81 7.68 -0.82
C PRO A 259 31.86 7.87 0.26
N GLN A 260 32.17 6.81 1.00
CA GLN A 260 33.31 6.83 1.89
C GLN A 260 34.50 7.08 0.98
N VAL A 261 35.05 8.29 1.03
CA VAL A 261 36.35 8.60 0.46
C VAL A 261 37.33 7.73 1.22
N SER A 262 37.58 6.52 0.71
CA SER A 262 38.77 5.77 1.05
C SER A 262 39.96 6.68 0.71
N PRO A 263 40.88 6.94 1.64
CA PRO A 263 41.97 7.89 1.44
C PRO A 263 42.99 7.51 0.35
N ASP A 264 42.75 6.42 -0.41
CA ASP A 264 43.72 5.82 -1.34
C ASP A 264 43.18 5.62 -2.77
N SER A 265 42.20 6.41 -3.23
CA SER A 265 41.76 6.33 -4.64
C SER A 265 41.66 7.71 -5.29
N ASP A 266 42.75 8.11 -5.97
CA ASP A 266 42.86 9.26 -6.86
C ASP A 266 42.04 9.06 -8.16
N SER A 267 40.73 8.93 -8.02
CA SER A 267 39.80 9.05 -9.15
C SER A 267 38.67 9.97 -8.74
N GLU A 268 38.74 11.22 -9.21
CA GLU A 268 37.63 12.16 -9.27
C GLU A 268 36.52 11.57 -10.15
N SER A 269 35.71 10.66 -9.61
CA SER A 269 34.40 10.36 -10.15
C SER A 269 33.39 11.16 -9.36
N ASP A 270 32.87 12.20 -10.00
CA ASP A 270 31.77 13.06 -9.56
C ASP A 270 30.46 12.25 -9.47
N SER A 271 30.40 11.28 -8.56
CA SER A 271 29.19 10.50 -8.31
C SER A 271 28.41 11.19 -7.20
N GLY A 272 27.39 11.96 -7.60
CA GLY A 272 26.42 12.55 -6.68
C GLY A 272 25.72 11.50 -5.78
N PRO A 273 24.96 11.95 -4.77
CA PRO A 273 24.30 11.06 -3.83
C PRO A 273 23.35 10.10 -4.55
N ARG A 274 23.56 8.78 -4.39
CA ARG A 274 22.71 7.74 -4.95
C ARG A 274 21.67 7.28 -3.94
N PHE A 275 20.41 7.22 -4.36
CA PHE A 275 19.31 6.74 -3.52
C PHE A 275 18.97 5.30 -3.82
N ARG A 276 19.34 4.38 -2.93
CA ARG A 276 18.99 2.96 -3.06
C ARG A 276 17.68 2.66 -2.35
N VAL A 277 16.64 2.23 -3.05
CA VAL A 277 15.38 1.76 -2.40
C VAL A 277 15.65 0.59 -1.45
N ALA A 278 16.70 -0.20 -1.70
CA ALA A 278 17.17 -1.23 -0.77
C ALA A 278 17.56 -0.68 0.63
N SER A 279 17.99 0.58 0.76
CA SER A 279 18.28 1.19 2.07
C SER A 279 17.00 1.50 2.86
N ILE A 280 15.90 1.84 2.17
CA ILE A 280 14.56 1.98 2.76
C ILE A 280 14.11 0.64 3.36
N GLN A 281 14.33 -0.44 2.61
CA GLN A 281 13.97 -1.80 3.01
C GLN A 281 14.72 -2.28 4.27
N ARG A 282 15.99 -1.86 4.46
CA ARG A 282 16.75 -2.09 5.71
C ARG A 282 16.19 -1.33 6.91
N ARG A 283 15.67 -0.12 6.73
CA ARG A 283 15.14 0.69 7.85
C ARG A 283 13.82 0.12 8.39
N LEU A 284 12.95 -0.38 7.51
CA LEU A 284 11.64 -0.93 7.87
C LEU A 284 11.75 -2.31 8.54
N THR A 285 12.79 -3.07 8.22
CA THR A 285 13.13 -4.33 8.90
C THR A 285 13.84 -4.13 10.24
N MET A 286 14.67 -3.09 10.37
CA MET A 286 15.33 -2.78 11.65
C MET A 286 14.43 -2.03 12.65
N SER A 287 13.44 -1.24 12.21
CA SER A 287 12.52 -0.56 13.15
C SER A 287 11.57 -1.53 13.86
N THR A 288 11.33 -2.71 13.29
CA THR A 288 10.47 -3.74 13.87
C THR A 288 11.17 -4.64 14.90
N TYR A 289 12.51 -4.57 15.03
CA TYR A 289 13.30 -5.39 15.95
C TYR A 289 14.45 -4.65 16.68
N GLY A 290 14.38 -3.32 16.79
CA GLY A 290 15.40 -2.53 17.50
C GLY A 290 15.22 -2.58 19.02
N SER A 291 16.06 -3.37 19.71
CA SER A 291 16.12 -3.42 21.17
C SER A 291 16.36 -2.02 21.78
N GLU A 292 15.49 -1.61 22.71
CA GLU A 292 15.55 -0.35 23.46
C GLU A 292 16.84 -0.18 24.31
N THR A 293 17.66 -1.22 24.40
CA THR A 293 18.82 -1.28 25.29
C THR A 293 20.12 -0.72 24.72
N GLN A 294 20.25 -0.53 23.40
CA GLN A 294 21.48 0.00 22.79
C GLN A 294 21.51 1.53 22.61
N ARG A 295 20.38 2.23 22.75
CA ARG A 295 20.29 3.70 22.54
C ARG A 295 20.47 4.55 23.80
N LYS A 296 20.82 3.94 24.94
CA LYS A 296 21.00 4.66 26.22
C LYS A 296 22.43 5.11 26.50
N ALA A 297 23.41 4.75 25.66
CA ALA A 297 24.81 5.06 25.90
C ALA A 297 25.29 6.43 25.37
N ASP A 298 24.63 7.01 24.37
CA ASP A 298 25.07 8.28 23.77
C ASP A 298 24.27 9.52 24.25
N LYS A 299 23.59 9.40 25.39
CA LYS A 299 22.58 10.38 25.84
C LYS A 299 23.00 11.22 27.05
N VAL A 300 24.20 11.80 27.03
CA VAL A 300 24.50 12.98 27.86
C VAL A 300 25.51 13.85 27.11
N LEU A 301 25.12 15.11 26.82
CA LEU A 301 25.88 16.17 26.14
C LEU A 301 25.87 16.20 24.59
N GLU A 302 24.71 16.40 23.96
CA GLU A 302 24.63 17.31 22.81
C GLU A 302 23.34 18.14 22.91
N LYS A 303 23.47 19.44 22.62
CA LYS A 303 22.38 20.41 22.56
C LYS A 303 21.30 19.89 21.61
N LEU A 304 20.02 20.10 21.92
CA LEU A 304 18.88 19.90 21.02
C LEU A 304 19.18 20.42 19.59
N LYS A 305 19.68 19.58 18.69
CA LYS A 305 19.80 19.94 17.28
C LYS A 305 18.42 19.72 16.66
N ILE A 306 17.79 20.80 16.22
CA ILE A 306 16.53 20.71 15.47
C ILE A 306 16.87 20.29 14.05
N ALA A 307 16.29 19.19 13.57
CA ALA A 307 16.51 18.73 12.19
C ALA A 307 15.65 19.52 11.20
N VAL A 308 16.24 19.90 10.07
CA VAL A 308 15.54 20.52 8.93
C VAL A 308 15.64 19.57 7.74
N TYR A 309 14.55 19.41 6.99
CA TYR A 309 14.54 18.59 5.78
C TYR A 309 14.04 19.37 4.57
N ILE A 310 14.61 19.04 3.41
CA ILE A 310 14.25 19.57 2.08
C ILE A 310 14.07 18.42 1.09
N LEU A 311 13.12 18.56 0.17
CA LEU A 311 13.00 17.62 -0.95
C LEU A 311 14.03 17.95 -2.04
N GLN A 312 14.77 16.95 -2.48
CA GLN A 312 15.64 17.07 -3.66
C GLN A 312 15.32 15.96 -4.66
N PRO A 313 15.33 16.24 -5.97
CA PRO A 313 15.15 15.23 -6.99
C PRO A 313 16.39 14.35 -7.06
N VAL A 314 16.19 13.03 -7.05
CA VAL A 314 17.23 12.04 -7.26
C VAL A 314 16.83 11.13 -8.42
N PRO A 315 17.71 10.91 -9.41
CA PRO A 315 17.45 9.91 -10.45
C PRO A 315 17.52 8.51 -9.84
N LEU A 316 16.52 7.67 -10.11
CA LEU A 316 16.58 6.24 -9.81
C LEU A 316 17.12 5.46 -11.00
N GLU A 317 18.14 4.64 -10.73
CA GLU A 317 18.74 3.74 -11.71
C GLU A 317 18.13 2.32 -11.59
N GLU A 318 18.28 1.52 -12.65
CA GLU A 318 17.68 0.16 -12.78
C GLU A 318 18.03 -0.80 -11.62
N GLY A 319 19.16 -0.58 -10.94
CA GLY A 319 19.63 -1.41 -9.83
C GLY A 319 19.00 -1.11 -8.47
N ASP A 320 18.24 -0.01 -8.36
CA ASP A 320 17.73 0.45 -7.07
C ASP A 320 16.43 -0.25 -6.66
N PHE A 321 15.67 -0.81 -7.62
CA PHE A 321 14.43 -1.54 -7.34
C PHE A 321 14.67 -3.05 -7.19
N PRO A 322 14.21 -3.68 -6.11
CA PRO A 322 14.47 -5.09 -5.87
C PRO A 322 13.72 -6.06 -6.83
N LEU A 323 12.87 -5.57 -7.76
CA LEU A 323 11.88 -6.41 -8.46
C LEU A 323 11.57 -5.96 -9.90
N GLY A 324 12.56 -5.98 -10.80
CA GLY A 324 12.33 -5.98 -12.26
C GLY A 324 11.31 -4.96 -12.76
N VAL A 325 11.40 -3.74 -12.23
CA VAL A 325 10.63 -2.60 -12.72
C VAL A 325 11.22 -2.24 -14.09
N GLU A 326 10.36 -1.99 -15.08
CA GLU A 326 10.80 -1.62 -16.43
C GLU A 326 11.78 -0.43 -16.36
N SER A 327 12.83 -0.53 -17.17
CA SER A 327 13.90 0.45 -17.38
C SER A 327 13.36 1.84 -17.74
N CYS A 328 12.90 2.58 -16.74
CA CYS A 328 12.53 3.97 -16.88
C CYS A 328 13.42 4.77 -15.94
N SER A 329 14.24 5.66 -16.49
CA SER A 329 14.90 6.71 -15.73
C SER A 329 13.80 7.57 -15.10
N MET A 330 13.63 7.47 -13.79
CA MET A 330 12.59 8.18 -13.06
C MET A 330 13.20 9.13 -12.06
N GLU A 331 12.65 10.33 -12.00
CA GLU A 331 12.99 11.32 -10.98
C GLU A 331 12.08 11.13 -9.77
N VAL A 332 12.70 10.91 -8.60
CA VAL A 332 11.97 10.83 -7.34
C VAL A 332 12.51 11.86 -6.37
N TYR A 333 11.60 12.64 -5.79
CA TYR A 333 11.93 13.61 -4.76
C TYR A 333 12.09 12.89 -3.42
N VAL A 334 13.27 13.02 -2.81
CA VAL A 334 13.60 12.38 -1.52
C VAL A 334 13.88 13.47 -0.48
N LEU A 335 13.57 13.18 0.78
CA LEU A 335 13.86 14.07 1.90
C LEU A 335 15.32 14.01 2.33
N HIS A 336 16.05 15.10 2.11
CA HIS A 336 17.42 15.30 2.55
C HIS A 336 17.46 16.14 3.83
N PRO A 337 18.23 15.74 4.86
CA PRO A 337 18.53 16.61 5.98
C PRO A 337 19.41 17.78 5.52
N VAL A 338 19.09 18.98 5.96
CA VAL A 338 19.88 20.19 5.69
C VAL A 338 20.88 20.38 6.83
N GLU A 339 22.15 20.59 6.48
CA GLU A 339 23.16 20.95 7.48
C GLU A 339 22.80 22.29 8.12
N SER A 340 22.52 22.23 9.42
CA SER A 340 22.04 23.40 10.16
C SER A 340 23.21 24.27 10.61
N THR A 341 23.29 25.49 10.10
CA THR A 341 24.20 26.51 10.64
C THR A 341 23.74 26.96 12.04
N PRO A 342 24.64 27.46 12.90
CA PRO A 342 24.25 27.89 14.26
C PRO A 342 23.20 29.00 14.25
N VAL A 343 23.26 29.90 13.28
CA VAL A 343 22.27 30.97 13.07
C VAL A 343 20.89 30.41 12.72
N LEU A 344 20.85 29.39 11.86
CA LEU A 344 19.61 28.73 11.50
C LEU A 344 19.01 27.99 12.71
N GLN A 345 19.83 27.32 13.53
CA GLN A 345 19.38 26.65 14.74
C GLN A 345 18.74 27.61 15.75
N GLU A 346 19.33 28.80 15.96
CA GLU A 346 18.76 29.82 16.85
C GLU A 346 17.38 30.28 16.35
N LYS A 347 17.25 30.60 15.05
CA LYS A 347 15.97 30.96 14.44
C LYS A 347 14.93 29.84 14.56
N LEU A 348 15.32 28.58 14.36
CA LEU A 348 14.39 27.45 14.50
C LEU A 348 13.93 27.24 15.94
N LEU A 349 14.80 27.50 16.92
CA LEU A 349 14.43 27.47 18.35
C LEU A 349 13.42 28.57 18.69
N GLU A 350 13.57 29.77 18.12
CA GLU A 350 12.58 30.84 18.26
C GLU A 350 11.23 30.42 17.67
N LEU A 351 11.22 29.90 16.43
CA LEU A 351 10.01 29.41 15.76
C LEU A 351 9.37 28.23 16.51
N ALA A 352 10.18 27.38 17.14
CA ALA A 352 9.70 26.29 17.97
C ALA A 352 8.94 26.79 19.21
N GLY A 353 9.36 27.93 19.77
CA GLY A 353 8.72 28.57 20.92
C GLY A 353 7.39 29.26 20.60
N MET A 354 7.10 29.55 19.33
CA MET A 354 5.84 30.20 18.92
C MET A 354 4.65 29.22 18.93
N THR A 355 3.45 29.74 19.18
CA THR A 355 2.22 28.94 19.13
C THR A 355 1.99 28.38 17.72
N PHE A 356 2.12 29.23 16.71
CA PHE A 356 2.06 28.87 15.29
C PHE A 356 3.32 29.40 14.61
N VAL A 357 3.81 28.68 13.61
CA VAL A 357 4.88 29.19 12.75
C VAL A 357 4.26 30.23 11.82
N PRO A 358 4.78 31.48 11.77
CA PRO A 358 4.22 32.51 10.91
C PRO A 358 4.17 32.06 9.44
N PRO A 359 3.10 32.34 8.68
CA PRO A 359 2.96 31.86 7.30
C PRO A 359 4.03 32.36 6.33
N VAL A 360 4.67 33.49 6.66
CA VAL A 360 5.74 34.11 5.87
C VAL A 360 7.04 33.31 5.97
N GLU A 361 7.24 32.57 7.06
CA GLU A 361 8.46 31.79 7.26
C GLU A 361 8.53 30.62 6.26
N PRO A 362 9.73 30.29 5.76
CA PRO A 362 9.90 29.24 4.76
C PRO A 362 9.92 27.83 5.37
N TYR A 363 9.48 27.67 6.61
CA TYR A 363 9.55 26.41 7.35
C TYR A 363 8.19 26.01 7.92
N VAL A 364 7.90 24.72 7.89
CA VAL A 364 6.72 24.10 8.47
C VAL A 364 7.17 23.18 9.60
N ARG A 365 6.65 23.42 10.80
CA ARG A 365 6.96 22.61 11.98
C ARG A 365 6.21 21.28 11.92
N VAL A 366 6.91 20.19 12.17
CA VAL A 366 6.36 18.84 12.23
C VAL A 366 6.79 18.18 13.53
N TYR A 367 5.83 17.63 14.25
CA TYR A 367 6.06 16.93 15.50
C TYR A 367 6.09 15.42 15.24
N THR A 368 7.07 14.70 15.81
CA THR A 368 6.99 13.24 15.90
C THR A 368 6.85 12.85 17.36
N ASP A 369 5.63 12.76 17.88
CA ASP A 369 5.40 12.27 19.24
C ASP A 369 5.20 10.75 19.24
N ASP A 370 5.94 10.06 20.12
CA ASP A 370 5.82 8.63 20.41
C ASP A 370 4.41 8.21 20.87
N LYS A 371 3.57 9.16 21.31
CA LYS A 371 2.23 8.86 21.87
C LYS A 371 1.06 9.47 21.12
N GLY A 372 1.24 9.95 19.88
CA GLY A 372 0.15 10.45 19.05
C GLY A 372 -0.79 11.39 19.81
N ARG A 373 -0.26 12.13 20.79
CA ARG A 373 -1.02 13.13 21.54
C ARG A 373 -0.88 14.42 20.76
N SER A 374 -1.89 14.74 19.98
CA SER A 374 -2.20 16.10 19.54
C SER A 374 -2.61 17.02 20.71
N SER A 375 -2.17 16.73 21.93
CA SER A 375 -2.50 17.51 23.11
C SER A 375 -1.32 18.42 23.41
N ARG A 376 -1.54 19.71 23.11
CA ARG A 376 -0.82 20.92 23.53
C ARG A 376 -0.52 21.04 25.03
N SER A 377 -0.30 19.95 25.75
CA SER A 377 0.14 19.96 27.13
C SER A 377 1.61 20.37 27.14
N ARG A 378 1.85 21.68 27.11
CA ARG A 378 3.08 22.39 27.54
C ARG A 378 4.21 21.40 27.87
N LEU A 379 4.88 20.89 26.84
CA LEU A 379 6.09 20.11 27.04
C LEU A 379 7.12 21.13 27.50
N ASN A 380 7.57 21.00 28.74
CA ASN A 380 8.71 21.75 29.24
C ASN A 380 9.86 21.55 28.23
N SER A 381 10.55 22.64 27.86
CA SER A 381 11.66 22.62 26.89
C SER A 381 12.76 21.60 27.22
N SER A 382 12.82 21.13 28.47
CA SER A 382 13.72 20.10 28.97
C SER A 382 13.40 18.66 28.54
N GLU A 383 12.22 18.36 27.96
CA GLU A 383 11.81 16.99 27.58
C GLU A 383 11.79 16.73 26.06
N LEU A 384 12.16 17.72 25.24
CA LEU A 384 12.30 17.53 23.80
C LEU A 384 13.52 16.62 23.52
N THR A 385 13.35 15.63 22.67
CA THR A 385 14.48 14.93 22.01
C THR A 385 14.57 15.41 20.57
N GLU A 386 15.75 15.34 19.94
CA GLU A 386 15.99 15.79 18.54
C GLU A 386 14.95 15.28 17.53
N TRP A 387 14.38 14.10 17.77
CA TRP A 387 13.37 13.51 16.90
C TRP A 387 11.98 14.15 17.08
N ASN A 388 11.64 14.67 18.26
CA ASN A 388 10.28 15.12 18.58
C ASN A 388 9.88 16.42 17.86
N LEU A 389 10.86 17.16 17.34
CA LEU A 389 10.66 18.45 16.71
C LEU A 389 11.56 18.58 15.48
N ALA A 390 10.94 18.59 14.31
CA ALA A 390 11.62 18.77 13.04
C ALA A 390 10.91 19.85 12.21
N PHE A 391 11.63 20.43 11.24
CA PHE A 391 11.06 21.37 10.29
C PHE A 391 11.23 20.86 8.86
N LEU A 392 10.22 21.09 8.03
CA LEU A 392 10.31 20.95 6.59
C LEU A 392 10.39 22.32 5.95
N LYS A 393 11.12 22.45 4.85
CA LYS A 393 10.96 23.63 3.99
C LYS A 393 9.53 23.68 3.46
N ARG A 394 8.93 24.87 3.43
CA ARG A 394 7.52 25.09 3.07
C ARG A 394 7.20 24.50 1.70
N GLU A 395 8.01 24.80 0.69
CA GLU A 395 7.87 24.24 -0.67
C GLU A 395 7.76 22.71 -0.65
N SER A 396 8.58 22.04 0.17
CA SER A 396 8.62 20.59 0.28
C SER A 396 7.37 20.03 0.97
N ALA A 397 6.94 20.67 2.06
CA ALA A 397 5.70 20.30 2.75
C ALA A 397 4.46 20.49 1.86
N GLN A 398 4.43 21.59 1.10
CA GLN A 398 3.36 21.89 0.16
C GLN A 398 3.33 20.91 -1.01
N LEU A 399 4.48 20.46 -1.48
CA LEU A 399 4.57 19.44 -2.53
C LEU A 399 4.04 18.07 -2.07
N PHE A 400 4.29 17.67 -0.81
CA PHE A 400 3.64 16.47 -0.22
C PHE A 400 2.13 16.61 -0.14
N ALA A 401 1.64 17.77 0.33
CA ALA A 401 0.21 18.06 0.41
C ALA A 401 -0.42 18.04 -0.98
N PHE A 402 0.24 18.62 -1.98
CA PHE A 402 -0.16 18.60 -3.37
C PHE A 402 -0.30 17.17 -3.88
N ALA A 403 0.73 16.32 -3.71
CA ALA A 403 0.68 14.93 -4.15
C ALA A 403 -0.52 14.19 -3.56
N LEU A 404 -0.84 14.40 -2.27
CA LEU A 404 -2.01 13.80 -1.64
C LEU A 404 -3.35 14.32 -2.21
N LEU A 405 -3.41 15.62 -2.50
CA LEU A 405 -4.60 16.29 -3.02
C LEU A 405 -4.85 16.04 -4.51
N THR A 406 -3.84 15.61 -5.27
CA THR A 406 -3.98 15.27 -6.69
C THR A 406 -4.07 13.76 -6.92
N MET A 407 -3.60 12.93 -6.01
CA MET A 407 -3.62 11.47 -6.16
C MET A 407 -5.07 10.97 -6.35
N PRO A 408 -5.35 10.14 -7.37
CA PRO A 408 -6.64 9.46 -7.50
C PRO A 408 -6.76 8.36 -6.45
N TRP A 409 -7.89 8.32 -5.75
CA TRP A 409 -8.17 7.34 -4.71
C TRP A 409 -8.98 6.14 -5.23
N SER A 410 -8.67 4.95 -4.71
CA SER A 410 -9.41 3.73 -4.99
C SER A 410 -10.33 3.38 -3.81
N PRO A 411 -11.58 2.93 -4.05
CA PRO A 411 -12.52 2.53 -3.00
C PRO A 411 -12.01 1.36 -2.15
N ARG A 412 -11.00 0.62 -2.64
CA ARG A 412 -10.37 -0.52 -1.92
C ARG A 412 -9.11 -0.13 -1.16
N ASN A 413 -8.81 1.16 -1.12
CA ASN A 413 -7.62 1.75 -0.53
C ASN A 413 -6.31 1.31 -1.21
N TYR A 414 -5.22 1.95 -0.82
CA TYR A 414 -3.87 1.60 -1.27
C TYR A 414 -3.05 0.97 -0.13
N VAL A 415 -2.12 0.10 -0.53
CA VAL A 415 -1.03 -0.32 0.35
C VAL A 415 0.03 0.76 0.28
N LEU A 416 0.27 1.44 1.39
CA LEU A 416 1.23 2.53 1.49
C LEU A 416 2.14 2.26 2.70
N SER A 417 3.45 2.14 2.45
CA SER A 417 4.39 2.17 3.57
C SER A 417 4.57 3.61 4.00
N LYS A 418 3.97 3.96 5.14
CA LYS A 418 4.05 5.31 5.70
C LYS A 418 5.36 5.56 6.43
N GLY A 419 6.32 4.64 6.39
CA GLY A 419 7.29 4.49 7.48
C GLY A 419 6.58 4.02 8.76
N ASP A 420 7.29 3.91 9.88
CA ASP A 420 6.61 3.80 11.18
C ASP A 420 5.53 4.90 11.27
N ASN A 421 4.38 4.66 11.92
CA ASN A 421 3.29 5.66 12.12
C ASN A 421 3.73 6.98 12.82
N LYS A 422 5.04 7.13 13.05
CA LYS A 422 5.78 8.25 13.60
C LYS A 422 6.63 8.97 12.55
N SER A 423 6.53 8.60 11.27
CA SER A 423 7.27 9.26 10.21
C SER A 423 6.82 10.70 10.09
N LEU A 424 7.78 11.58 9.84
CA LEU A 424 7.56 13.03 9.77
C LEU A 424 6.44 13.37 8.77
N VAL A 425 6.52 12.78 7.56
CA VAL A 425 5.52 13.00 6.50
C VAL A 425 4.18 12.36 6.85
N GLY A 426 4.19 11.17 7.47
CA GLY A 426 2.98 10.48 7.90
C GLY A 426 2.17 11.30 8.90
N VAL A 427 2.84 11.95 9.86
CA VAL A 427 2.17 12.85 10.82
C VAL A 427 1.62 14.08 10.13
N LEU A 428 2.43 14.78 9.31
CA LEU A 428 2.01 15.97 8.58
C LEU A 428 0.73 15.72 7.76
N LEU A 429 0.72 14.63 6.97
CA LEU A 429 -0.38 14.33 6.05
C LEU A 429 -1.62 13.74 6.74
N SER A 430 -1.51 13.19 7.95
CA SER A 430 -2.64 12.60 8.69
C SER A 430 -3.26 13.54 9.75
N GLU A 431 -2.56 14.61 10.12
CA GLU A 431 -2.99 15.49 11.21
C GLU A 431 -4.37 16.13 10.96
N ALA A 432 -4.60 16.57 9.72
CA ALA A 432 -5.85 17.21 9.33
C ALA A 432 -7.06 16.26 9.41
N GLY A 433 -6.86 14.95 9.22
CA GLY A 433 -7.91 13.93 9.21
C GLY A 433 -8.68 13.83 10.53
N ALA A 434 -8.04 14.13 11.66
CA ALA A 434 -8.66 14.05 12.99
C ALA A 434 -9.87 14.98 13.17
N SER A 435 -9.91 16.10 12.43
CA SER A 435 -10.99 17.08 12.47
C SER A 435 -12.10 16.81 11.45
N CYS A 436 -11.91 15.86 10.52
CA CYS A 436 -12.81 15.60 9.40
C CYS A 436 -14.25 15.29 9.87
N VAL A 437 -14.40 14.36 10.81
CA VAL A 437 -15.71 13.95 11.37
C VAL A 437 -16.49 15.16 11.92
N ARG A 438 -15.81 16.01 12.69
CA ARG A 438 -16.43 17.18 13.33
C ARG A 438 -16.85 18.21 12.29
N LEU A 439 -16.05 18.40 11.25
CA LEU A 439 -16.35 19.32 10.16
C LEU A 439 -17.53 18.83 9.32
N LEU A 440 -17.60 17.53 9.01
CA LEU A 440 -18.72 16.94 8.29
C LEU A 440 -20.04 17.07 9.06
N LEU A 441 -20.03 16.82 10.38
CA LEU A 441 -21.20 17.03 11.22
C LEU A 441 -21.67 18.49 11.24
N ARG A 442 -20.73 19.45 11.28
CA ARG A 442 -21.06 20.88 11.23
C ARG A 442 -21.60 21.29 9.86
N LEU A 443 -20.99 20.81 8.78
CA LEU A 443 -21.44 21.05 7.41
C LEU A 443 -22.86 20.53 7.21
N LYS A 444 -23.15 19.32 7.73
CA LYS A 444 -24.48 18.72 7.72
C LYS A 444 -25.51 19.60 8.45
N ASN A 445 -25.19 20.04 9.67
CA ASN A 445 -26.11 20.84 10.49
C ASN A 445 -26.38 22.23 9.88
N ASN A 446 -25.39 22.82 9.23
CA ASN A 446 -25.47 24.16 8.65
C ASN A 446 -25.59 24.14 7.13
N ALA A 447 -26.09 23.06 6.53
CA ALA A 447 -26.17 22.94 5.07
C ALA A 447 -27.01 24.07 4.45
N GLY A 448 -27.94 24.65 5.21
CA GLY A 448 -28.72 25.86 4.87
C GLY A 448 -27.89 27.05 4.41
N SER A 449 -26.68 27.22 4.93
CA SER A 449 -25.80 28.37 4.64
C SER A 449 -24.92 28.18 3.40
N LEU A 450 -24.94 27.00 2.77
CA LEU A 450 -24.20 26.75 1.54
C LEU A 450 -25.00 27.29 0.34
N SER A 451 -24.44 28.26 -0.37
CA SER A 451 -25.00 28.86 -1.59
C SER A 451 -24.92 27.89 -2.77
N MET A 452 -25.68 26.79 -2.72
CA MET A 452 -25.62 25.70 -3.70
C MET A 452 -27.00 25.30 -4.18
N GLU A 453 -27.06 24.76 -5.40
CA GLU A 453 -28.27 24.17 -5.96
C GLU A 453 -28.82 23.04 -5.08
N LEU A 454 -30.14 23.04 -4.85
CA LEU A 454 -30.81 22.10 -3.93
C LEU A 454 -30.51 20.64 -4.28
N ALA A 455 -30.48 20.28 -5.57
CA ALA A 455 -30.20 18.93 -6.03
C ALA A 455 -28.75 18.47 -5.75
N LYS A 456 -27.77 19.38 -5.85
CA LYS A 456 -26.37 19.08 -5.52
C LYS A 456 -26.18 18.93 -4.01
N LYS A 457 -26.85 19.80 -3.25
CA LYS A 457 -26.85 19.80 -1.79
C LYS A 457 -27.45 18.52 -1.19
N THR A 458 -28.59 18.04 -1.69
CA THR A 458 -29.20 16.80 -1.19
C THR A 458 -28.31 15.59 -1.46
N LYS A 459 -27.67 15.51 -2.63
CA LYS A 459 -26.70 14.46 -2.96
C LYS A 459 -25.49 14.49 -2.04
N LEU A 460 -24.95 15.67 -1.75
CA LEU A 460 -23.83 15.84 -0.82
C LEU A 460 -24.20 15.37 0.58
N LEU A 461 -25.36 15.79 1.10
CA LEU A 461 -25.82 15.40 2.44
C LEU A 461 -26.05 13.90 2.55
N ALA A 462 -26.62 13.27 1.52
CA ALA A 462 -26.79 11.81 1.48
C ALA A 462 -25.43 11.08 1.53
N ALA A 463 -24.41 11.56 0.81
CA ALA A 463 -23.07 10.98 0.85
C ALA A 463 -22.40 11.16 2.23
N ILE A 464 -22.58 12.33 2.87
CA ILE A 464 -22.08 12.59 4.22
C ILE A 464 -22.76 11.64 5.23
N ASP A 465 -24.08 11.47 5.14
CA ASP A 465 -24.83 10.58 6.02
C ASP A 465 -24.41 9.12 5.86
N LYS A 466 -24.18 8.70 4.62
CA LYS A 466 -23.67 7.38 4.31
C LYS A 466 -22.31 7.15 4.97
N ALA A 467 -21.34 8.04 4.76
CA ALA A 467 -20.00 7.97 5.35
C ALA A 467 -20.01 8.00 6.90
N LEU A 468 -20.89 8.80 7.51
CA LEU A 468 -21.05 8.83 8.97
C LEU A 468 -21.66 7.52 9.50
N SER A 469 -22.63 6.96 8.78
CA SER A 469 -23.33 5.72 9.18
C SER A 469 -22.46 4.47 9.06
N SER A 470 -21.61 4.41 8.03
CA SER A 470 -20.67 3.31 7.81
C SER A 470 -19.41 3.43 8.67
N LYS A 471 -19.35 4.44 9.56
CA LYS A 471 -18.17 4.72 10.39
C LYS A 471 -16.91 4.93 9.56
N PHE A 472 -17.04 5.64 8.44
CA PHE A 472 -15.94 6.02 7.55
C PHE A 472 -15.30 4.84 6.80
N ASP A 473 -16.11 3.89 6.35
CA ASP A 473 -15.64 2.85 5.43
C ASP A 473 -15.08 3.49 4.15
N VAL A 474 -13.91 3.01 3.70
CA VAL A 474 -13.15 3.61 2.57
C VAL A 474 -13.99 3.81 1.29
N PRO A 475 -14.84 2.86 0.85
CA PRO A 475 -15.67 3.07 -0.34
C PRO A 475 -16.60 4.28 -0.25
N ASP A 476 -17.16 4.55 0.94
CA ASP A 476 -18.07 5.68 1.16
C ASP A 476 -17.29 7.00 1.24
N LEU A 477 -16.06 6.96 1.76
CA LEU A 477 -15.16 8.12 1.71
C LEU A 477 -14.76 8.47 0.28
N CYS A 478 -14.49 7.48 -0.56
CA CYS A 478 -14.19 7.71 -1.97
C CYS A 478 -15.38 8.29 -2.73
N ASP A 479 -16.61 7.78 -2.52
CA ASP A 479 -17.83 8.39 -3.11
C ASP A 479 -17.96 9.85 -2.64
N LEU A 480 -17.74 10.14 -1.35
CA LEU A 480 -17.76 11.51 -0.83
C LEU A 480 -16.68 12.41 -1.47
N ASP A 481 -15.44 11.92 -1.68
CA ASP A 481 -14.38 12.68 -2.36
C ASP A 481 -14.76 13.01 -3.80
N GLU A 482 -15.35 12.06 -4.53
CA GLU A 482 -15.83 12.28 -5.90
C GLU A 482 -16.99 13.29 -5.95
N ARG A 483 -17.92 13.25 -4.99
CA ARG A 483 -18.97 14.27 -4.88
C ARG A 483 -18.39 15.64 -4.56
N LEU A 484 -17.48 15.74 -3.60
CA LEU A 484 -16.83 17.01 -3.26
C LEU A 484 -16.03 17.57 -4.44
N ALA A 485 -15.34 16.72 -5.20
CA ALA A 485 -14.62 17.14 -6.41
C ALA A 485 -15.54 17.80 -7.44
N SER A 486 -16.76 17.29 -7.62
CA SER A 486 -17.75 17.88 -8.55
C SER A 486 -18.34 19.23 -8.10
N LEU A 487 -18.07 19.63 -6.86
CA LEU A 487 -18.61 20.84 -6.22
C LEU A 487 -17.52 21.90 -5.97
N GLN A 488 -16.29 21.64 -6.42
CA GLN A 488 -15.19 22.61 -6.31
C GLN A 488 -15.34 23.74 -7.32
N HIS A 489 -14.60 24.81 -7.09
CA HIS A 489 -14.52 25.95 -8.00
C HIS A 489 -13.90 25.53 -9.35
N ASP A 490 -14.32 26.18 -10.44
CA ASP A 490 -13.88 25.85 -11.81
C ASP A 490 -12.37 26.07 -12.01
N VAL A 491 -11.82 27.08 -11.33
CA VAL A 491 -10.37 27.36 -11.27
C VAL A 491 -9.72 26.38 -10.29
N VAL A 492 -8.89 25.47 -10.82
CA VAL A 492 -8.28 24.34 -10.09
C VAL A 492 -7.30 24.80 -9.00
N GLU A 493 -6.65 25.95 -9.21
CA GLU A 493 -5.65 26.54 -8.33
C GLU A 493 -6.25 26.91 -6.97
N LEU A 494 -7.49 27.39 -6.93
CA LEU A 494 -8.15 27.86 -5.71
C LEU A 494 -8.40 26.73 -4.68
N PRO A 495 -9.12 25.64 -5.01
CA PRO A 495 -9.28 24.53 -4.08
C PRO A 495 -7.95 23.87 -3.72
N LEU A 496 -6.96 23.93 -4.61
CA LEU A 496 -5.61 23.42 -4.36
C LEU A 496 -4.88 24.24 -3.29
N MET A 497 -4.86 25.57 -3.42
CA MET A 497 -4.27 26.46 -2.41
C MET A 497 -4.90 26.25 -1.04
N VAL A 498 -6.24 26.20 -0.96
CA VAL A 498 -6.96 25.94 0.30
C VAL A 498 -6.56 24.58 0.87
N GLY A 499 -6.56 23.53 0.04
CA GLY A 499 -6.24 22.19 0.50
C GLY A 499 -4.80 22.07 1.01
N VAL A 500 -3.84 22.67 0.30
CA VAL A 500 -2.43 22.69 0.70
C VAL A 500 -2.28 23.38 2.04
N LEU A 501 -2.86 24.57 2.22
CA LEU A 501 -2.81 25.30 3.49
C LEU A 501 -3.46 24.51 4.64
N VAL A 502 -4.56 23.79 4.41
CA VAL A 502 -5.20 22.94 5.43
C VAL A 502 -4.29 21.81 5.91
N LEU A 503 -3.50 21.23 5.00
CA LEU A 503 -2.59 20.14 5.32
C LEU A 503 -1.29 20.65 5.95
N THR A 504 -0.74 21.78 5.49
CA THR A 504 0.60 22.24 5.90
C THR A 504 0.61 23.36 6.93
N ASN A 505 -0.50 24.06 7.17
CA ASN A 505 -0.54 25.22 8.07
C ASN A 505 -1.60 25.02 9.19
N GLU A 506 -1.12 24.87 10.42
CA GLU A 506 -1.96 24.65 11.60
C GLU A 506 -2.85 25.87 11.91
N GLU A 507 -2.34 27.09 11.74
CA GLU A 507 -3.08 28.33 12.01
C GLU A 507 -4.28 28.46 11.04
N TYR A 508 -4.03 28.25 9.74
CA TYR A 508 -5.08 28.29 8.72
C TYR A 508 -6.15 27.21 8.95
N ARG A 509 -5.72 26.00 9.30
CA ARG A 509 -6.63 24.89 9.65
C ARG A 509 -7.50 25.22 10.86
N GLU A 510 -6.93 25.79 11.91
CA GLU A 510 -7.67 26.20 13.10
C GLU A 510 -8.62 27.38 12.80
N LEU A 511 -8.20 28.32 11.94
CA LEU A 511 -9.04 29.42 11.48
C LEU A 511 -10.29 28.89 10.75
N ILE A 512 -10.14 27.95 9.81
CA ILE A 512 -11.29 27.31 9.14
C ILE A 512 -12.16 26.56 10.14
N TYR A 513 -11.54 25.84 11.08
CA TYR A 513 -12.31 25.13 12.10
C TYR A 513 -13.12 26.09 12.99
N GLN A 514 -12.58 27.26 13.32
CA GLN A 514 -13.29 28.28 14.09
C GLN A 514 -14.37 28.97 13.25
N SER A 515 -14.12 29.27 11.98
CA SER A 515 -15.10 29.87 11.08
C SER A 515 -16.34 28.98 10.92
N THR A 516 -16.17 27.65 10.95
CA THR A 516 -17.31 26.72 10.90
C THR A 516 -18.28 26.84 12.09
N ARG A 517 -17.84 27.41 13.22
CA ARG A 517 -18.72 27.68 14.38
C ARG A 517 -19.66 28.85 14.15
N HIS A 518 -19.35 29.72 13.19
CA HIS A 518 -20.07 30.96 12.93
C HIS A 518 -20.58 31.04 11.48
N LEU A 519 -20.82 29.89 10.84
CA LEU A 519 -21.25 29.79 9.44
C LEU A 519 -22.44 30.69 9.09
N ASP A 520 -23.44 30.80 9.97
CA ASP A 520 -24.62 31.64 9.72
C ASP A 520 -24.30 33.13 9.65
N LYS A 521 -23.22 33.56 10.32
CA LYS A 521 -22.74 34.96 10.35
C LYS A 521 -21.72 35.22 9.24
N THR A 522 -20.83 34.27 8.98
CA THR A 522 -19.76 34.40 7.97
C THR A 522 -20.27 34.23 6.54
N ALA A 523 -21.32 33.43 6.32
CA ALA A 523 -21.90 33.26 4.98
C ALA A 523 -22.76 34.46 4.51
N LYS A 524 -23.15 35.37 5.42
CA LYS A 524 -24.06 36.49 5.12
C LYS A 524 -23.40 37.87 5.15
N SER A 525 -22.15 37.97 5.62
CA SER A 525 -21.43 39.24 5.69
C SER A 525 -20.58 39.43 4.42
N PRO A 526 -20.84 40.49 3.63
CA PRO A 526 -19.99 40.84 2.48
C PRO A 526 -18.58 41.33 2.88
N ASP A 527 -18.33 41.56 4.17
CA ASP A 527 -17.07 42.12 4.67
C ASP A 527 -16.01 41.04 5.00
N VAL A 528 -16.37 39.74 4.95
CA VAL A 528 -15.47 38.61 5.22
C VAL A 528 -15.15 37.88 3.91
N GLU A 529 -14.76 38.62 2.87
CA GLU A 529 -14.25 38.04 1.63
C GLU A 529 -12.79 37.60 1.83
N THR A 530 -12.47 36.39 1.38
CA THR A 530 -11.08 35.91 1.29
C THR A 530 -10.57 36.19 -0.11
N GLU A 531 -9.46 36.93 -0.21
CA GLU A 531 -8.84 37.28 -1.47
C GLU A 531 -7.72 36.30 -1.78
N PHE A 532 -7.76 35.69 -2.97
CA PHE A 532 -6.74 34.80 -3.49
C PHE A 532 -6.01 35.50 -4.62
N ASP A 533 -4.71 35.70 -4.46
CA ASP A 533 -3.83 36.22 -5.49
C ASP A 533 -3.00 35.06 -6.07
N LEU A 534 -3.29 34.73 -7.34
CA LEU A 534 -2.62 33.64 -8.06
C LEU A 534 -1.21 34.02 -8.54
N ASP A 535 -0.91 35.32 -8.69
CA ASP A 535 0.42 35.75 -9.14
C ASP A 535 1.45 35.59 -8.01
N THR A 536 1.05 35.96 -6.79
CA THR A 536 1.93 35.88 -5.61
C THR A 536 1.74 34.60 -4.80
N GLY A 537 0.67 33.85 -5.05
CA GLY A 537 0.29 32.67 -4.25
C GLY A 537 -0.22 33.03 -2.85
N ASN A 538 -0.62 34.27 -2.63
CA ASN A 538 -1.08 34.75 -1.33
C ASN A 538 -2.59 34.56 -1.14
N VAL A 539 -2.97 34.04 0.03
CA VAL A 539 -4.34 33.95 0.50
C VAL A 539 -4.53 34.93 1.65
N THR A 540 -5.32 35.97 1.42
CA THR A 540 -5.59 37.01 2.42
C THR A 540 -6.96 36.78 3.04
N VAL A 541 -6.97 36.45 4.33
CA VAL A 541 -8.19 36.25 5.12
C VAL A 541 -8.43 37.48 5.99
N SER A 542 -9.58 38.13 5.81
CA SER A 542 -10.01 39.27 6.63
C SER A 542 -10.58 38.78 7.96
N GLY A 543 -9.94 39.13 9.07
CA GLY A 543 -10.38 38.81 10.42
C GLY A 543 -11.44 39.77 10.96
N PRO A 544 -12.14 39.41 12.06
CA PRO A 544 -13.29 40.14 12.61
C PRO A 544 -12.99 41.54 13.21
N PHE A 545 -11.79 42.09 13.02
CA PHE A 545 -11.37 43.41 13.49
C PHE A 545 -10.52 44.17 12.46
N GLY A 546 -10.64 43.83 11.18
CA GLY A 546 -9.85 44.43 10.09
C GLY A 546 -8.40 43.93 10.00
N VAL A 547 -7.99 43.02 10.88
CA VAL A 547 -6.69 42.34 10.80
C VAL A 547 -6.71 41.39 9.59
N LYS A 548 -5.80 41.59 8.65
CA LYS A 548 -5.62 40.71 7.49
C LYS A 548 -4.54 39.69 7.78
N HIS A 549 -4.89 38.41 7.77
CA HIS A 549 -3.93 37.31 7.83
C HIS A 549 -3.55 36.91 6.40
N VAL A 550 -2.25 36.90 6.10
CA VAL A 550 -1.73 36.51 4.79
C VAL A 550 -1.06 35.16 4.90
N PHE A 551 -1.52 34.20 4.11
CA PHE A 551 -0.95 32.86 4.00
C PHE A 551 -0.30 32.68 2.63
N VAL A 552 0.90 32.11 2.60
CA VAL A 552 1.69 31.98 1.37
C VAL A 552 1.66 30.54 0.87
N VAL A 553 1.35 30.36 -0.41
CA VAL A 553 1.45 29.10 -1.14
C VAL A 553 2.45 29.29 -2.28
N ASP A 554 3.43 28.41 -2.38
CA ASP A 554 4.45 28.41 -3.44
C ASP A 554 3.82 27.84 -4.75
N LEU A 555 2.76 28.51 -5.23
CA LEU A 555 1.87 28.03 -6.29
C LEU A 555 2.60 27.76 -7.61
N ALA A 556 3.57 28.60 -7.95
CA ALA A 556 4.38 28.44 -9.16
C ALA A 556 5.17 27.13 -9.19
N GLU A 557 5.56 26.59 -8.03
CA GLU A 557 6.21 25.28 -7.95
C GLU A 557 5.19 24.14 -8.08
N LEU A 558 4.01 24.30 -7.46
CA LEU A 558 2.98 23.28 -7.48
C LEU A 558 2.34 23.10 -8.87
N THR A 559 2.10 24.19 -9.59
CA THR A 559 1.42 24.15 -10.90
C THR A 559 2.28 23.54 -12.00
N GLN A 560 3.62 23.55 -11.87
CA GLN A 560 4.52 22.82 -12.77
C GLN A 560 4.23 21.31 -12.80
N HIS A 561 3.60 20.79 -11.75
CA HIS A 561 3.26 19.38 -11.63
C HIS A 561 1.83 19.04 -12.09
N LEU A 562 1.05 20.02 -12.57
CA LEU A 562 -0.27 19.79 -13.15
C LEU A 562 -0.15 19.55 -14.66
N PRO A 563 -0.71 18.46 -15.20
CA PRO A 563 -0.71 18.22 -16.64
C PRO A 563 -1.56 19.27 -17.37
N ASP A 564 -1.06 19.76 -18.50
CA ASP A 564 -1.77 20.67 -19.42
C ASP A 564 -2.33 21.96 -18.77
N HIS A 565 -1.73 22.41 -17.67
CA HIS A 565 -2.20 23.59 -16.95
C HIS A 565 -1.96 24.87 -17.75
N VAL A 566 -3.05 25.55 -18.11
CA VAL A 566 -3.03 26.91 -18.65
C VAL A 566 -3.36 27.87 -17.50
N PRO A 567 -2.46 28.82 -17.17
CA PRO A 567 -2.70 29.75 -16.08
C PRO A 567 -3.95 30.59 -16.33
N SER A 568 -4.74 30.79 -15.28
CA SER A 568 -5.96 31.58 -15.33
C SER A 568 -5.71 33.03 -15.76
N GLN A 569 -6.55 33.56 -16.66
CA GLN A 569 -6.42 34.95 -17.16
C GLN A 569 -6.72 36.00 -16.06
N ARG A 570 -7.63 35.67 -15.14
CA ARG A 570 -7.94 36.50 -13.97
C ARG A 570 -7.02 36.09 -12.83
N ARG A 571 -6.38 37.07 -12.20
CA ARG A 571 -5.27 36.85 -11.26
C ARG A 571 -5.65 36.99 -9.79
N ILE A 572 -6.69 37.77 -9.50
CA ILE A 572 -7.22 37.96 -8.15
C ILE A 572 -8.67 37.51 -8.10
N PHE A 573 -8.99 36.61 -7.16
CA PHE A 573 -10.31 36.08 -6.93
C PHE A 573 -10.78 36.41 -5.51
N ARG A 574 -12.06 36.76 -5.40
CA ARG A 574 -12.76 36.84 -4.12
C ARG A 574 -13.72 35.68 -4.05
N ILE A 575 -13.51 34.82 -3.06
CA ILE A 575 -14.23 33.55 -2.96
C ILE A 575 -15.11 33.58 -1.71
N ASP A 576 -16.30 33.04 -1.87
CA ASP A 576 -17.24 32.83 -0.80
C ASP A 576 -16.74 31.77 0.19
N HIS A 577 -17.14 31.93 1.45
CA HIS A 577 -16.69 31.03 2.51
C HIS A 577 -17.12 29.57 2.29
N ALA A 578 -18.24 29.34 1.60
CA ALA A 578 -18.74 27.99 1.31
C ALA A 578 -17.80 27.21 0.40
N THR A 579 -17.29 27.82 -0.67
CA THR A 579 -16.32 27.18 -1.58
C THR A 579 -15.01 26.83 -0.85
N ILE A 580 -14.52 27.71 0.02
CA ILE A 580 -13.34 27.45 0.86
C ILE A 580 -13.60 26.26 1.78
N LEU A 581 -14.77 26.19 2.40
CA LEU A 581 -15.13 25.10 3.30
C LEU A 581 -15.22 23.75 2.56
N LEU A 582 -15.78 23.72 1.34
CA LEU A 582 -15.84 22.50 0.52
C LEU A 582 -14.43 21.99 0.17
N ALA A 583 -13.53 22.89 -0.23
CA ALA A 583 -12.14 22.53 -0.50
C ALA A 583 -11.41 22.04 0.77
N ALA A 584 -11.64 22.68 1.91
CA ALA A 584 -11.05 22.29 3.18
C ALA A 584 -11.55 20.91 3.64
N VAL A 585 -12.86 20.64 3.51
CA VAL A 585 -13.45 19.33 3.83
C VAL A 585 -12.85 18.23 2.95
N LYS A 586 -12.65 18.50 1.65
CA LYS A 586 -11.97 17.55 0.75
C LYS A 586 -10.53 17.26 1.22
N ALA A 587 -9.77 18.28 1.61
CA ALA A 587 -8.42 18.09 2.14
C ALA A 587 -8.40 17.27 3.43
N HIS A 588 -9.33 17.54 4.36
CA HIS A 588 -9.50 16.74 5.58
C HIS A 588 -9.88 15.29 5.28
N LEU A 589 -10.76 15.07 4.29
CA LEU A 589 -11.16 13.73 3.86
C LEU A 589 -9.99 12.96 3.25
N ARG A 590 -9.15 13.59 2.43
CA ARG A 590 -7.95 12.98 1.85
C ARG A 590 -6.88 12.67 2.89
N SER A 591 -6.74 13.52 3.90
CA SER A 591 -5.92 13.24 5.09
C SER A 591 -6.44 12.04 5.89
N LEU A 592 -7.77 11.89 6.01
CA LEU A 592 -8.38 10.72 6.63
C LEU A 592 -8.17 9.45 5.80
N LEU A 593 -8.40 9.49 4.48
CA LEU A 593 -8.12 8.39 3.55
C LEU A 593 -6.66 7.93 3.64
N PHE A 594 -5.73 8.89 3.70
CA PHE A 594 -4.31 8.61 3.93
C PHE A 594 -4.07 7.88 5.24
N SER A 595 -4.72 8.31 6.33
CA SER A 595 -4.57 7.65 7.63
C SER A 595 -5.10 6.20 7.62
N GLU A 596 -6.11 5.91 6.81
CA GLU A 596 -6.70 4.58 6.65
C GLU A 596 -5.94 3.65 5.68
N CYS A 597 -4.96 4.14 4.89
CA CYS A 597 -4.16 3.29 3.99
C CYS A 597 -3.55 2.09 4.71
N ILE A 598 -3.54 0.94 4.02
CA ILE A 598 -2.99 -0.33 4.52
C ILE A 598 -1.48 -0.20 4.66
N ASP A 599 -0.94 -0.59 5.81
CA ASP A 599 0.50 -0.57 6.03
C ASP A 599 1.20 -1.61 5.13
N GLY A 600 2.17 -1.16 4.34
CA GLY A 600 2.98 -2.00 3.47
C GLY A 600 4.07 -2.80 4.19
N SER A 601 4.31 -2.56 5.48
CA SER A 601 5.37 -3.22 6.25
C SER A 601 5.25 -4.76 6.23
N ASP A 602 4.04 -5.30 6.27
CA ASP A 602 3.78 -6.74 6.19
C ASP A 602 4.24 -7.33 4.86
N ILE A 603 3.92 -6.68 3.74
CA ILE A 603 4.32 -7.13 2.41
C ILE A 603 5.84 -7.03 2.26
N GLN A 604 6.44 -5.94 2.74
CA GLN A 604 7.89 -5.78 2.71
C GLN A 604 8.61 -6.85 3.53
N ARG A 605 8.05 -7.32 4.65
CA ARG A 605 8.61 -8.48 5.37
C ARG A 605 8.66 -9.71 4.48
N VAL A 606 7.60 -10.01 3.69
CA VAL A 606 7.61 -11.08 2.68
C VAL A 606 8.71 -10.87 1.63
N MET A 607 8.97 -9.64 1.23
CA MET A 607 9.93 -9.37 0.17
C MET A 607 11.39 -9.46 0.62
N ASN A 608 11.64 -9.42 1.92
CA ASN A 608 12.98 -9.51 2.51
C ASN A 608 13.52 -10.94 2.63
N TYR A 609 12.73 -11.98 2.37
CA TYR A 609 13.23 -13.35 2.42
C TYR A 609 14.20 -13.61 1.27
N GLU A 610 15.36 -14.20 1.53
CA GLU A 610 16.37 -14.54 0.51
C GLU A 610 16.16 -15.89 -0.17
N GLU A 611 15.25 -16.73 0.34
CA GLU A 611 14.93 -18.04 -0.24
C GLU A 611 13.86 -17.95 -1.35
N ASP A 612 13.81 -18.97 -2.22
CA ASP A 612 12.74 -19.16 -3.19
C ASP A 612 11.43 -19.53 -2.48
N VAL A 613 10.31 -18.98 -2.97
CA VAL A 613 8.98 -19.24 -2.41
C VAL A 613 8.33 -20.40 -3.16
N TYR A 614 7.85 -21.40 -2.43
CA TYR A 614 7.16 -22.58 -2.94
C TYR A 614 5.71 -22.60 -2.45
N LEU A 615 4.76 -22.53 -3.38
CA LEU A 615 3.34 -22.75 -3.09
C LEU A 615 3.04 -24.25 -3.07
N MET A 616 2.57 -24.76 -1.94
CA MET A 616 2.37 -26.19 -1.69
C MET A 616 0.90 -26.60 -1.86
N SER A 617 0.62 -27.85 -2.25
CA SER A 617 -0.77 -28.36 -2.29
C SER A 617 -1.34 -28.59 -0.91
#